data_AF-A0A1X0DGX7-F1
#
_entry.id   AF-A0A1X0DGX7-F1
#
_cell.length_a   1.000
_cell.length_b   1.000
_cell.length_c   1.000
_cell.angle_alpha   90.00
_cell.angle_beta   90.00
_cell.angle_gamma   90.00
#
_symmetry.space_group_name_H-M   'P 1'
#
loop_
_entity.id
_entity.type
_entity.pdbx_description
1 polymer ?
#
loop_
_entity_poly.entity_id
_entity_poly.type
_entity_poly.pdbx_seq_one_letter_code
_entity_poly.pdbx_strand_id
1 'polypeptide(L)'
;MAIFGRLTARQRLRRATRESLAIPAFSSTVDCTPWVTGGLWPAELSPDTPETATLAEYLTADLQRITRSANDELKLVRLAGMPELARQAEEARVIDEARARAGRRVESTIRQLHAVGDGPAAERPHPRDADPSVDAPPDAAPEPPEADESGHDETPIIDPEVTEPSAARESDNERLQRLLAFVVHQEPRLNWAIADRSDGTTVLVTDLAHGWVPPGIALPQGVRLLEPERRGGKAAALVGESARIVMYAPGDSLGRLDDFAETKASVQARELPSIEDLGWELTQATHWRDGLPRMVHTLARAAAAGTGVAEEEIDLLRVHLDTARYQLLIQHPNVDPALLLNCLLLAATEGAVTGDSTSANYHLAWFQKLSTPPGSV
;
A
#
# COMPACT_ATOMS: atom_id res chain seq x y z
N MET A 1 -24.09 66.73 -19.97
CA MET A 1 -22.92 66.09 -19.33
C MET A 1 -23.24 65.18 -18.11
N ALA A 2 -24.49 64.77 -17.82
CA ALA A 2 -24.81 64.04 -16.57
C ALA A 2 -25.41 62.62 -16.74
N ILE A 3 -25.30 62.01 -17.93
CA ILE A 3 -25.93 60.71 -18.24
C ILE A 3 -24.89 59.56 -18.30
N PHE A 4 -23.67 59.83 -18.78
CA PHE A 4 -22.59 58.83 -18.83
C PHE A 4 -22.04 58.41 -17.44
N GLY A 5 -22.17 59.27 -16.42
CA GLY A 5 -21.80 58.92 -15.04
C GLY A 5 -22.81 58.00 -14.34
N ARG A 6 -24.07 58.01 -14.77
CA ARG A 6 -25.14 57.21 -14.12
C ARG A 6 -25.12 55.75 -14.57
N LEU A 7 -24.80 55.48 -15.84
CA LEU A 7 -24.67 54.12 -16.37
C LEU A 7 -23.47 53.39 -15.78
N THR A 8 -22.33 54.09 -15.65
CA THR A 8 -21.12 53.55 -15.01
C THR A 8 -21.30 53.34 -13.51
N ALA A 9 -22.01 54.24 -12.82
CA ALA A 9 -22.39 54.04 -11.43
C ALA A 9 -23.33 52.85 -11.24
N ARG A 10 -24.33 52.65 -12.13
CA ARG A 10 -25.28 51.54 -12.03
C ARG A 10 -24.64 50.19 -12.40
N GLN A 11 -23.68 50.18 -13.32
CA GLN A 11 -22.86 49.00 -13.61
C GLN A 11 -21.89 48.67 -12.46
N ARG A 12 -21.26 49.69 -11.85
CA ARG A 12 -20.45 49.52 -10.64
C ARG A 12 -21.29 49.05 -9.46
N LEU A 13 -22.49 49.58 -9.28
CA LEU A 13 -23.41 49.12 -8.25
C LEU A 13 -23.80 47.67 -8.51
N ARG A 14 -24.19 47.29 -9.74
CA ARG A 14 -24.51 45.89 -10.08
C ARG A 14 -23.32 44.94 -9.93
N ARG A 15 -22.10 45.39 -10.26
CA ARG A 15 -20.86 44.63 -10.06
C ARG A 15 -20.56 44.48 -8.57
N ALA A 16 -20.62 45.56 -7.79
CA ALA A 16 -20.46 45.54 -6.35
C ALA A 16 -21.57 44.72 -5.66
N THR A 17 -22.80 44.73 -6.18
CA THR A 17 -23.91 43.90 -5.67
C THR A 17 -23.69 42.44 -6.03
N ARG A 18 -23.09 42.13 -7.19
CA ARG A 18 -22.67 40.76 -7.56
C ARG A 18 -21.46 40.29 -6.75
N GLU A 19 -20.52 41.19 -6.46
CA GLU A 19 -19.35 40.93 -5.61
C GLU A 19 -19.75 40.83 -4.12
N SER A 20 -20.86 41.46 -3.69
CA SER A 20 -21.43 41.34 -2.34
C SER A 20 -22.46 40.20 -2.19
N LEU A 21 -23.08 39.76 -3.29
CA LEU A 21 -23.92 38.54 -3.35
C LEU A 21 -23.11 37.30 -3.74
N ALA A 22 -21.86 37.46 -4.15
CA ALA A 22 -20.88 36.40 -4.11
C ALA A 22 -20.66 36.10 -2.64
N ILE A 23 -21.35 35.06 -2.17
CA ILE A 23 -21.15 34.46 -0.85
C ILE A 23 -19.63 34.41 -0.64
N PRO A 24 -19.07 35.09 0.38
CA PRO A 24 -17.68 34.88 0.71
C PRO A 24 -17.53 33.38 0.91
N ALA A 25 -16.56 32.74 0.27
CA ALA A 25 -16.25 31.32 0.50
C ALA A 25 -15.64 31.12 1.91
N PHE A 26 -16.32 31.61 2.94
CA PHE A 26 -16.25 31.04 4.27
C PHE A 26 -17.23 29.87 4.29
N SER A 27 -16.85 28.76 3.66
CA SER A 27 -17.47 27.49 4.02
C SER A 27 -16.81 27.08 5.33
N SER A 28 -17.53 27.23 6.44
CA SER A 28 -17.15 26.56 7.68
C SER A 28 -16.93 25.09 7.35
N THR A 29 -15.78 24.53 7.77
CA THR A 29 -15.55 23.08 7.73
C THR A 29 -16.75 22.45 8.40
N VAL A 30 -17.58 21.79 7.62
CA VAL A 30 -18.81 21.21 8.15
C VAL A 30 -18.33 19.96 8.87
N ASP A 31 -18.26 20.05 10.19
CA ASP A 31 -17.90 18.93 11.03
C ASP A 31 -19.05 17.92 11.01
N CYS A 32 -18.80 16.72 10.47
CA CYS A 32 -19.80 15.67 10.40
C CYS A 32 -20.04 14.94 11.72
N THR A 33 -19.29 15.28 12.79
CA THR A 33 -19.44 14.68 14.14
C THR A 33 -20.90 14.52 14.56
N PRO A 34 -21.77 15.55 14.50
CA PRO A 34 -23.14 15.43 14.97
C PRO A 34 -23.98 14.43 14.17
N TRP A 35 -23.69 14.25 12.87
CA TRP A 35 -24.40 13.30 12.01
C TRP A 35 -23.85 11.89 12.09
N VAL A 36 -22.58 11.73 12.47
CA VAL A 36 -21.97 10.40 12.64
C VAL A 36 -22.28 9.84 14.02
N THR A 37 -22.12 10.61 15.10
CA THR A 37 -22.26 10.12 16.48
C THR A 37 -23.60 10.45 17.12
N GLY A 38 -24.41 11.33 16.51
CA GLY A 38 -25.69 11.77 17.06
C GLY A 38 -26.65 10.61 17.32
N GLY A 39 -27.04 10.46 18.60
CA GLY A 39 -27.97 9.45 19.07
C GLY A 39 -27.42 8.02 19.15
N LEU A 40 -26.11 7.82 18.95
CA LEU A 40 -25.48 6.50 18.98
C LEU A 40 -24.96 6.09 20.37
N TRP A 41 -24.96 6.98 21.36
CA TRP A 41 -24.43 6.65 22.68
C TRP A 41 -25.41 5.75 23.46
N PRO A 42 -24.99 4.56 23.91
CA PRO A 42 -25.87 3.65 24.64
C PRO A 42 -26.04 4.09 26.11
N ALA A 43 -27.24 3.90 26.65
CA ALA A 43 -27.56 4.29 28.03
C ALA A 43 -26.85 3.38 29.06
N GLU A 44 -26.55 2.15 28.64
CA GLU A 44 -25.92 1.06 29.40
C GLU A 44 -24.44 1.31 29.71
N LEU A 45 -23.78 2.23 28.99
CA LEU A 45 -22.40 2.65 29.23
C LEU A 45 -22.28 3.88 30.15
N SER A 46 -23.28 4.11 31.00
CA SER A 46 -23.15 5.11 32.07
C SER A 46 -22.01 4.67 33.02
N PRO A 47 -21.07 5.57 33.38
CA PRO A 47 -19.83 5.21 34.07
C PRO A 47 -20.06 4.97 35.57
N ASP A 48 -20.84 3.94 35.90
CA ASP A 48 -21.18 3.55 37.26
C ASP A 48 -20.18 2.52 37.83
N THR A 49 -19.35 1.91 36.97
CA THR A 49 -18.29 0.95 37.34
C THR A 49 -16.96 1.25 36.62
N PRO A 50 -15.80 0.85 37.16
CA PRO A 50 -14.50 1.08 36.50
C PRO A 50 -14.37 0.34 35.16
N GLU A 51 -15.03 -0.81 35.00
CA GLU A 51 -15.06 -1.56 33.74
C GLU A 51 -15.89 -0.84 32.66
N THR A 52 -17.06 -0.31 33.03
CA THR A 52 -17.91 0.49 32.11
C THR A 52 -17.23 1.80 31.74
N ALA A 53 -16.50 2.43 32.67
CA ALA A 53 -15.69 3.62 32.39
C ALA A 53 -14.59 3.34 31.36
N THR A 54 -13.85 2.23 31.49
CA THR A 54 -12.79 1.85 30.55
C THR A 54 -13.36 1.57 29.15
N LEU A 55 -14.50 0.87 29.05
CA LEU A 55 -15.17 0.62 27.77
C LEU A 55 -15.74 1.91 27.14
N ALA A 56 -16.27 2.82 27.96
CA ALA A 56 -16.76 4.12 27.51
C ALA A 56 -15.63 5.01 26.98
N GLU A 57 -14.46 5.03 27.62
CA GLU A 57 -13.27 5.75 27.12
C GLU A 57 -12.80 5.20 25.77
N TYR A 58 -12.74 3.88 25.65
CA TYR A 58 -12.34 3.23 24.40
C TYR A 58 -13.33 3.49 23.25
N LEU A 59 -14.63 3.37 23.52
CA LEU A 59 -15.68 3.70 22.55
C LEU A 59 -15.62 5.17 22.15
N THR A 60 -15.38 6.08 23.09
CA THR A 60 -15.22 7.52 22.81
C THR A 60 -14.05 7.77 21.87
N ALA A 61 -12.89 7.15 22.13
CA ALA A 61 -11.70 7.29 21.30
C ALA A 61 -11.92 6.75 19.87
N ASP A 62 -12.64 5.64 19.73
CA ASP A 62 -12.99 5.05 18.45
C ASP A 62 -13.98 5.91 17.66
N LEU A 63 -15.05 6.41 18.29
CA LEU A 63 -16.01 7.31 17.65
C LEU A 63 -15.35 8.61 17.19
N GLN A 64 -14.43 9.17 18.00
CA GLN A 64 -13.61 10.33 17.60
C GLN A 64 -12.67 10.01 16.43
N ARG A 65 -12.16 8.78 16.32
CA ARG A 65 -11.30 8.37 15.20
C ARG A 65 -12.10 8.24 13.90
N ILE A 66 -13.26 7.57 13.94
CA ILE A 66 -14.16 7.42 12.80
C ILE A 66 -14.57 8.80 12.27
N THR A 67 -14.92 9.69 13.18
CA THR A 67 -15.36 11.03 12.82
C THR A 67 -14.24 11.90 12.23
N ARG A 68 -13.01 11.78 12.76
CA ARG A 68 -11.84 12.46 12.17
C ARG A 68 -11.54 11.96 10.76
N SER A 69 -11.56 10.64 10.55
CA SER A 69 -11.37 10.04 9.21
C SER A 69 -12.43 10.55 8.24
N ALA A 70 -13.71 10.51 8.62
CA ALA A 70 -14.81 10.99 7.79
C ALA A 70 -14.67 12.49 7.46
N ASN A 71 -14.28 13.31 8.43
CA ASN A 71 -14.02 14.74 8.20
C ASN A 71 -12.85 14.98 7.25
N ASP A 72 -11.81 14.14 7.26
CA ASP A 72 -10.67 14.25 6.34
C ASP A 72 -11.05 13.80 4.93
N GLU A 73 -11.83 12.72 4.79
CA GLU A 73 -12.41 12.29 3.50
C GLU A 73 -13.32 13.37 2.90
N LEU A 74 -14.20 13.99 3.70
CA LEU A 74 -15.04 15.11 3.25
C LEU A 74 -14.23 16.31 2.77
N LYS A 75 -13.06 16.59 3.37
CA LYS A 75 -12.15 17.64 2.86
C LYS A 75 -11.62 17.27 1.47
N LEU A 76 -11.24 16.01 1.25
CA LEU A 76 -10.75 15.56 -0.04
C LEU A 76 -11.83 15.61 -1.12
N VAL A 77 -13.06 15.18 -0.81
CA VAL A 77 -14.21 15.26 -1.73
C VAL A 77 -14.49 16.71 -2.17
N ARG A 78 -14.33 17.67 -1.25
CA ARG A 78 -14.48 19.10 -1.57
C ARG A 78 -13.35 19.67 -2.43
N LEU A 79 -12.14 19.13 -2.31
CA LEU A 79 -10.98 19.57 -3.07
C LEU A 79 -10.91 18.95 -4.48
N ALA A 80 -11.64 17.86 -4.73
CA ALA A 80 -11.59 17.09 -5.98
C ALA A 80 -12.23 17.78 -7.21
N GLY A 81 -12.73 19.02 -7.10
CA GLY A 81 -13.28 19.77 -8.23
C GLY A 81 -14.53 19.14 -8.87
N MET A 82 -15.25 18.30 -8.13
CA MET A 82 -16.42 17.57 -8.62
C MET A 82 -17.63 18.49 -8.87
N PRO A 83 -18.53 18.15 -9.82
CA PRO A 83 -19.82 18.82 -9.96
C PRO A 83 -20.65 18.72 -8.68
N GLU A 84 -21.38 19.79 -8.35
CA GLU A 84 -22.05 19.95 -7.05
C GLU A 84 -22.96 18.78 -6.64
N LEU A 85 -23.73 18.21 -7.57
CA LEU A 85 -24.60 17.06 -7.29
C LEU A 85 -23.81 15.78 -7.00
N ALA A 86 -22.70 15.55 -7.70
CA ALA A 86 -21.83 14.40 -7.48
C ALA A 86 -21.07 14.54 -6.15
N ARG A 87 -20.62 15.76 -5.84
CA ARG A 87 -20.01 16.10 -4.55
C ARG A 87 -20.97 15.82 -3.40
N GLN A 88 -22.22 16.27 -3.48
CA GLN A 88 -23.23 16.03 -2.44
C GLN A 88 -23.54 14.54 -2.24
N ALA A 89 -23.63 13.77 -3.32
CA ALA A 89 -23.84 12.32 -3.24
C ALA A 89 -22.66 11.61 -2.56
N GLU A 90 -21.42 12.01 -2.88
CA GLU A 90 -20.23 11.43 -2.27
C GLU A 90 -20.08 11.85 -0.80
N GLU A 91 -20.38 13.11 -0.47
CA GLU A 91 -20.41 13.56 0.93
C GLU A 91 -21.44 12.78 1.76
N ALA A 92 -22.62 12.51 1.21
CA ALA A 92 -23.63 11.67 1.88
C ALA A 92 -23.13 10.23 2.09
N ARG A 93 -22.47 9.64 1.07
CA ARG A 93 -21.89 8.29 1.14
C ARG A 93 -20.87 8.17 2.27
N VAL A 94 -19.96 9.15 2.39
CA VAL A 94 -18.94 9.19 3.46
C VAL A 94 -19.58 9.27 4.84
N ILE A 95 -20.63 10.10 5.01
CA ILE A 95 -21.33 10.25 6.29
C ILE A 95 -22.08 8.96 6.66
N ASP A 96 -22.79 8.34 5.71
CA ASP A 96 -23.54 7.09 5.95
C ASP A 96 -22.60 5.93 6.30
N GLU A 97 -21.47 5.81 5.60
CA GLU A 97 -20.46 4.80 5.90
C GLU A 97 -19.80 5.01 7.27
N ALA A 98 -19.48 6.26 7.62
CA ALA A 98 -18.96 6.61 8.94
C ALA A 98 -19.98 6.31 10.05
N ARG A 99 -21.26 6.62 9.83
CA ARG A 99 -22.34 6.30 10.78
C ARG A 99 -22.53 4.79 10.95
N ALA A 100 -22.46 4.02 9.86
CA ALA A 100 -22.54 2.56 9.92
C ALA A 100 -21.35 1.94 10.68
N ARG A 101 -20.13 2.47 10.46
CA ARG A 101 -18.92 2.08 11.23
C ARG A 101 -19.09 2.40 12.72
N ALA A 102 -19.56 3.60 13.05
CA ALA A 102 -19.83 4.02 14.42
C ALA A 102 -20.85 3.11 15.12
N GLY A 103 -21.95 2.78 14.44
CA GLY A 103 -22.97 1.85 14.95
C GLY A 103 -22.41 0.46 15.26
N ARG A 104 -21.57 -0.12 14.37
CA ARG A 104 -20.92 -1.41 14.62
C ARG A 104 -19.98 -1.39 15.83
N ARG A 105 -19.28 -0.28 16.07
CA ARG A 105 -18.43 -0.14 17.27
C ARG A 105 -19.25 -0.12 18.54
N VAL A 106 -20.33 0.66 18.57
CA VAL A 106 -21.26 0.69 19.71
C VAL A 106 -21.81 -0.70 19.99
N GLU A 107 -22.28 -1.40 18.95
CA GLU A 107 -22.84 -2.75 19.08
C GLU A 107 -21.80 -3.75 19.60
N SER A 108 -20.57 -3.69 19.10
CA SER A 108 -19.46 -4.51 19.59
C SER A 108 -19.15 -4.25 21.06
N THR A 109 -19.13 -2.98 21.49
CA THR A 109 -18.88 -2.62 22.89
C THR A 109 -19.99 -3.11 23.81
N ILE A 110 -21.26 -3.05 23.38
CA ILE A 110 -22.39 -3.61 24.15
C ILE A 110 -22.27 -5.14 24.25
N ARG A 111 -21.91 -5.84 23.17
CA ARG A 111 -21.67 -7.29 23.22
C ARG A 111 -20.54 -7.63 24.18
N GLN A 112 -19.45 -6.85 24.17
CA GLN A 112 -18.34 -7.03 25.11
C GLN A 112 -18.77 -6.79 26.56
N LEU A 113 -19.60 -5.77 26.80
CA LEU A 113 -20.17 -5.52 28.13
C LEU A 113 -21.01 -6.71 28.62
N HIS A 114 -21.86 -7.28 27.76
CA HIS A 114 -22.66 -8.46 28.11
C HIS A 114 -21.80 -9.71 28.35
N ALA A 115 -20.76 -9.92 27.54
CA ALA A 115 -19.84 -11.05 27.70
C ALA A 115 -18.98 -10.98 28.98
N VAL A 116 -18.76 -9.78 29.52
CA VAL A 116 -18.08 -9.59 30.81
C VAL A 116 -19.04 -9.75 31.99
N GLY A 117 -20.33 -9.45 31.80
CA GLY A 117 -21.38 -9.68 32.81
C GLY A 117 -21.74 -11.15 33.01
N ASP A 118 -21.71 -11.95 31.95
CA ASP A 118 -21.92 -13.40 31.99
C ASP A 118 -20.57 -14.15 32.03
N GLY A 119 -20.08 -14.51 33.22
CA GLY A 119 -18.83 -15.27 33.39
C GLY A 119 -18.83 -16.65 32.68
N PRO A 120 -17.65 -17.25 32.39
CA PRO A 120 -17.55 -18.33 31.41
C PRO A 120 -17.99 -19.67 31.99
N ALA A 121 -19.03 -20.28 31.40
CA ALA A 121 -19.38 -21.66 31.62
C ALA A 121 -18.96 -22.54 30.43
N ALA A 122 -18.15 -23.55 30.77
CA ALA A 122 -17.98 -24.86 30.13
C ALA A 122 -16.92 -25.02 29.00
N GLU A 123 -15.84 -25.69 29.41
CA GLU A 123 -14.88 -26.43 28.59
C GLU A 123 -15.46 -27.74 27.98
N ARG A 124 -14.78 -28.14 26.91
CA ARG A 124 -14.93 -29.22 25.90
C ARG A 124 -15.19 -30.66 26.40
N PRO A 125 -15.49 -31.62 25.49
CA PRO A 125 -14.41 -32.57 25.12
C PRO A 125 -14.39 -33.06 23.65
N HIS A 126 -13.18 -33.43 23.18
CA HIS A 126 -12.90 -34.18 21.95
C HIS A 126 -13.44 -35.63 21.98
N PRO A 127 -13.67 -36.24 20.81
CA PRO A 127 -13.34 -37.65 20.58
C PRO A 127 -12.50 -37.91 19.32
N ARG A 128 -11.71 -38.99 19.40
CA ARG A 128 -10.81 -39.58 18.40
C ARG A 128 -11.53 -40.42 17.35
N ASP A 129 -10.89 -40.49 16.18
CA ASP A 129 -10.80 -41.55 15.14
C ASP A 129 -12.08 -42.17 14.55
N ALA A 130 -12.33 -41.87 13.27
CA ALA A 130 -12.81 -42.82 12.26
C ALA A 130 -12.71 -42.19 10.84
N ASP A 131 -11.94 -42.83 9.96
CA ASP A 131 -12.04 -42.69 8.49
C ASP A 131 -13.33 -43.41 8.03
N PRO A 132 -14.09 -42.92 7.03
CA PRO A 132 -13.81 -43.32 5.66
C PRO A 132 -14.20 -42.33 4.53
N SER A 133 -13.54 -42.53 3.38
CA SER A 133 -14.02 -42.46 1.98
C SER A 133 -14.69 -41.18 1.46
N VAL A 134 -13.94 -40.51 0.59
CA VAL A 134 -14.42 -39.56 -0.43
C VAL A 134 -14.95 -40.35 -1.62
N ASP A 135 -16.22 -40.09 -1.97
CA ASP A 135 -16.83 -40.48 -3.24
C ASP A 135 -16.77 -39.26 -4.17
N ALA A 136 -15.97 -39.35 -5.23
CA ALA A 136 -16.01 -38.45 -6.37
C ALA A 136 -15.78 -39.30 -7.64
N PRO A 137 -16.67 -39.24 -8.64
CA PRO A 137 -16.47 -39.98 -9.89
C PRO A 137 -15.62 -39.17 -10.87
N PRO A 138 -14.69 -39.81 -11.59
CA PRO A 138 -14.28 -39.34 -12.90
C PRO A 138 -14.69 -40.33 -13.99
N ASP A 139 -15.31 -39.76 -15.02
CA ASP A 139 -15.62 -40.36 -16.30
C ASP A 139 -14.34 -40.61 -17.12
N ALA A 140 -14.45 -41.56 -18.04
CA ALA A 140 -13.44 -42.08 -18.97
C ALA A 140 -12.79 -40.97 -19.84
N ALA A 141 -11.59 -41.09 -20.42
CA ALA A 141 -11.07 -42.13 -21.32
C ALA A 141 -9.58 -41.83 -21.69
N PRO A 142 -8.87 -42.71 -22.43
CA PRO A 142 -7.40 -42.84 -22.40
C PRO A 142 -6.62 -42.16 -23.55
N GLU A 143 -5.29 -42.21 -23.38
CA GLU A 143 -4.15 -41.74 -24.20
C GLU A 143 -3.92 -42.49 -25.57
N PRO A 144 -2.96 -42.05 -26.44
CA PRO A 144 -2.97 -42.07 -27.92
C PRO A 144 -2.10 -43.24 -28.49
N PRO A 145 -1.46 -43.29 -29.71
CA PRO A 145 -0.59 -42.27 -30.39
C PRO A 145 -0.49 -42.32 -31.95
N GLU A 146 0.46 -41.53 -32.48
CA GLU A 146 1.26 -41.69 -33.73
C GLU A 146 0.82 -41.07 -35.09
N ALA A 147 1.58 -40.02 -35.44
CA ALA A 147 2.49 -39.87 -36.60
C ALA A 147 2.03 -40.01 -38.07
N ASP A 148 2.55 -39.02 -38.81
CA ASP A 148 3.12 -39.03 -40.17
C ASP A 148 2.32 -38.60 -41.42
N GLU A 149 2.93 -37.57 -42.03
CA GLU A 149 3.26 -37.42 -43.45
C GLU A 149 2.25 -36.86 -44.48
N SER A 150 2.75 -35.80 -45.14
CA SER A 150 2.69 -35.54 -46.59
C SER A 150 1.55 -34.70 -47.19
N GLY A 151 1.90 -33.47 -47.58
CA GLY A 151 2.08 -33.16 -49.02
C GLY A 151 1.13 -32.17 -49.71
N HIS A 152 1.73 -31.17 -50.36
CA HIS A 152 1.28 -30.43 -51.58
C HIS A 152 0.07 -29.47 -51.42
N ASP A 153 -0.05 -28.29 -52.03
CA ASP A 153 0.71 -27.49 -53.00
C ASP A 153 0.05 -26.07 -53.04
N GLU A 154 0.64 -25.15 -53.82
CA GLU A 154 0.09 -23.90 -54.40
C GLU A 154 0.35 -22.52 -53.75
N THR A 155 0.94 -21.70 -54.61
CA THR A 155 1.42 -20.30 -54.50
C THR A 155 0.32 -19.22 -54.69
N PRO A 156 0.63 -17.92 -54.88
CA PRO A 156 0.62 -16.86 -53.87
C PRO A 156 -0.50 -15.81 -54.08
N ILE A 157 -1.02 -15.18 -53.02
CA ILE A 157 -1.83 -13.97 -53.14
C ILE A 157 -1.05 -12.81 -52.56
N ILE A 158 -0.66 -11.89 -53.44
CA ILE A 158 -0.08 -10.59 -53.12
C ILE A 158 -1.24 -9.66 -52.77
N ASP A 159 -1.36 -9.29 -51.50
CA ASP A 159 -2.16 -8.14 -51.08
C ASP A 159 -1.23 -6.98 -50.70
N PRO A 160 -1.61 -5.73 -51.05
CA PRO A 160 -0.71 -4.59 -50.99
C PRO A 160 -0.41 -4.20 -49.55
N GLU A 161 0.86 -3.91 -49.33
CA GLU A 161 1.47 -3.29 -48.17
C GLU A 161 0.60 -2.16 -47.60
N VAL A 162 -0.19 -2.49 -46.56
CA VAL A 162 -0.59 -1.51 -45.57
C VAL A 162 0.67 -1.28 -44.75
N THR A 163 1.46 -0.27 -45.15
CA THR A 163 2.45 0.32 -44.27
C THR A 163 1.69 0.91 -43.09
N GLU A 164 1.47 0.12 -42.05
CA GLU A 164 1.13 0.68 -40.74
C GLU A 164 2.25 1.67 -40.40
N PRO A 165 1.91 2.91 -39.99
CA PRO A 165 2.93 3.83 -39.53
C PRO A 165 3.66 3.14 -38.38
N SER A 166 4.95 2.86 -38.57
CA SER A 166 5.82 2.33 -37.52
C SER A 166 5.58 3.18 -36.28
N ALA A 167 4.89 2.64 -35.28
CA ALA A 167 4.89 3.21 -33.95
C ALA A 167 6.36 3.52 -33.65
N ALA A 168 6.69 4.80 -33.45
CA ALA A 168 8.05 5.18 -33.14
C ALA A 168 8.45 4.36 -31.91
N ARG A 169 9.44 3.47 -32.07
CA ARG A 169 9.90 2.64 -30.97
C ARG A 169 10.39 3.60 -29.88
N GLU A 170 9.84 3.46 -28.67
CA GLU A 170 10.29 4.19 -27.49
C GLU A 170 11.82 4.11 -27.42
N SER A 171 12.48 5.26 -27.30
CA SER A 171 13.92 5.29 -27.14
C SER A 171 14.32 4.71 -25.79
N ASP A 172 15.54 4.19 -25.67
CA ASP A 172 16.01 3.59 -24.41
C ASP A 172 15.93 4.56 -23.22
N ASN A 173 16.17 5.86 -23.46
CA ASN A 173 16.04 6.88 -22.41
C ASN A 173 14.58 7.16 -22.03
N GLU A 174 13.65 7.20 -22.99
CA GLU A 174 12.22 7.34 -22.72
C GLU A 174 11.71 6.14 -21.91
N ARG A 175 12.15 4.92 -22.27
CA ARG A 175 11.88 3.70 -21.50
C ARG A 175 12.37 3.82 -20.06
N LEU A 176 13.62 4.23 -19.84
CA LEU A 176 14.16 4.41 -18.48
C LEU A 176 13.40 5.50 -17.71
N GLN A 177 13.08 6.63 -18.33
CA GLN A 177 12.29 7.70 -17.71
C GLN A 177 10.89 7.23 -17.31
N ARG A 178 10.21 6.48 -18.16
CA ARG A 178 8.91 5.87 -17.87
C ARG A 178 8.96 4.94 -16.66
N LEU A 179 9.93 4.01 -16.65
CA LEU A 179 10.10 3.06 -15.56
C LEU A 179 10.46 3.77 -14.24
N LEU A 180 11.28 4.82 -14.31
CA LEU A 180 11.61 5.65 -13.15
C LEU A 180 10.38 6.41 -12.63
N ALA A 181 9.60 7.00 -13.54
CA ALA A 181 8.38 7.70 -13.19
C ALA A 181 7.39 6.80 -12.46
N PHE A 182 7.26 5.54 -12.87
CA PHE A 182 6.37 4.57 -12.21
C PHE A 182 6.62 4.43 -10.71
N VAL A 183 7.89 4.42 -10.26
CA VAL A 183 8.22 4.29 -8.83
C VAL A 183 8.24 5.65 -8.12
N VAL A 184 8.65 6.71 -8.79
CA VAL A 184 8.67 8.06 -8.21
C VAL A 184 7.26 8.55 -7.86
N HIS A 185 6.24 8.22 -8.66
CA HIS A 185 4.86 8.60 -8.34
C HIS A 185 4.35 7.94 -7.05
N GLN A 186 4.89 6.79 -6.68
CA GLN A 186 4.53 6.09 -5.43
C GLN A 186 5.29 6.65 -4.24
N GLU A 187 6.58 6.99 -4.41
CA GLU A 187 7.40 7.56 -3.35
C GLU A 187 8.36 8.66 -3.87
N PRO A 188 7.88 9.90 -4.01
CA PRO A 188 8.65 11.01 -4.58
C PRO A 188 9.64 11.65 -3.59
N ARG A 189 9.66 11.20 -2.33
CA ARG A 189 10.56 11.75 -1.29
C ARG A 189 11.97 11.14 -1.32
N LEU A 190 12.17 10.09 -2.11
CA LEU A 190 13.45 9.39 -2.24
C LEU A 190 14.22 9.86 -3.47
N ASN A 191 15.56 9.79 -3.40
CA ASN A 191 16.32 9.79 -4.64
C ASN A 191 16.21 8.41 -5.29
N TRP A 192 16.03 8.42 -6.60
CA TRP A 192 15.94 7.22 -7.41
C TRP A 192 16.95 7.31 -8.54
N ALA A 193 17.50 6.17 -8.93
CA ALA A 193 18.22 6.04 -10.18
C ALA A 193 17.82 4.72 -10.86
N ILE A 194 17.70 4.77 -12.17
CA ILE A 194 17.52 3.60 -13.01
C ILE A 194 18.59 3.62 -14.11
N ALA A 195 19.14 2.47 -14.42
CA ALA A 195 20.23 2.39 -15.38
C ALA A 195 20.24 1.09 -16.16
N ASP A 196 20.67 1.18 -17.41
CA ASP A 196 21.05 0.02 -18.21
C ASP A 196 22.53 -0.26 -17.95
N ARG A 197 22.81 -1.43 -17.38
CA ARG A 197 24.16 -1.94 -17.16
C ARG A 197 24.74 -2.52 -18.44
N SER A 198 26.06 -2.63 -18.48
CA SER A 198 26.80 -3.20 -19.62
C SER A 198 26.48 -4.68 -19.88
N ASP A 199 25.94 -5.40 -18.88
CA ASP A 199 25.46 -6.77 -18.99
C ASP A 199 24.05 -6.90 -19.60
N GLY A 200 23.44 -5.78 -20.00
CA GLY A 200 22.10 -5.74 -20.58
C GLY A 200 20.97 -5.73 -19.55
N THR A 201 21.27 -5.69 -18.25
CA THR A 201 20.25 -5.60 -17.21
C THR A 201 19.85 -4.15 -16.94
N THR A 202 18.56 -3.91 -16.69
CA THR A 202 18.07 -2.62 -16.17
C THR A 202 17.96 -2.70 -14.65
N VAL A 203 18.71 -1.87 -13.92
CA VAL A 203 18.73 -1.85 -12.45
C VAL A 203 18.07 -0.59 -11.92
N LEU A 204 17.21 -0.75 -10.91
CA LEU A 204 16.57 0.33 -10.16
C LEU A 204 17.14 0.40 -8.74
N VAL A 205 17.51 1.60 -8.29
CA VAL A 205 18.08 1.83 -6.96
C VAL A 205 17.47 3.06 -6.30
N THR A 206 17.44 3.04 -4.96
CA THR A 206 17.27 4.22 -4.11
C THR A 206 18.39 4.26 -3.08
N ASP A 207 18.77 5.47 -2.66
CA ASP A 207 19.78 5.66 -1.61
C ASP A 207 19.22 5.68 -0.19
N LEU A 208 17.96 5.27 0.00
CA LEU A 208 17.36 5.18 1.33
C LEU A 208 18.20 4.37 2.33
N ALA A 209 18.59 3.15 1.93
CA ALA A 209 19.41 2.27 2.76
C ALA A 209 20.12 1.21 1.92
N HIS A 210 21.39 1.44 1.56
CA HIS A 210 22.26 0.46 0.89
C HIS A 210 21.77 -0.08 -0.48
N GLY A 211 20.73 0.51 -1.07
CA GLY A 211 20.06 0.01 -2.27
C GLY A 211 18.80 -0.82 -2.01
N TRP A 212 18.41 -1.00 -0.74
CA TRP A 212 17.14 -1.62 -0.38
C TRP A 212 15.96 -0.78 -0.85
N VAL A 213 14.95 -1.43 -1.43
CA VAL A 213 13.68 -0.79 -1.81
C VAL A 213 12.61 -1.09 -0.75
N PRO A 214 11.96 -0.05 -0.17
CA PRO A 214 10.89 -0.22 0.81
C PRO A 214 9.72 -1.11 0.35
N PRO A 215 8.99 -1.73 1.29
CA PRO A 215 7.69 -2.35 0.99
C PRO A 215 6.67 -1.30 0.56
N GLY A 216 5.58 -1.76 -0.08
CA GLY A 216 4.51 -0.90 -0.57
C GLY A 216 4.83 -0.14 -1.86
N ILE A 217 6.00 -0.36 -2.45
CA ILE A 217 6.40 0.20 -3.75
C ILE A 217 6.31 -0.91 -4.79
N ALA A 218 5.35 -0.79 -5.71
CA ALA A 218 5.24 -1.63 -6.89
C ALA A 218 6.41 -1.37 -7.84
N LEU A 219 6.99 -2.43 -8.39
CA LEU A 219 8.17 -2.37 -9.23
C LEU A 219 7.82 -2.63 -10.70
N PRO A 220 8.37 -1.89 -11.66
CA PRO A 220 8.14 -2.15 -13.08
C PRO A 220 8.64 -3.53 -13.51
N GLN A 221 7.92 -4.19 -14.40
CA GLN A 221 8.40 -5.44 -15.01
C GLN A 221 9.72 -5.21 -15.77
N GLY A 222 10.66 -6.14 -15.61
CA GLY A 222 11.95 -6.14 -16.31
C GLY A 222 13.07 -5.37 -15.62
N VAL A 223 12.80 -4.71 -14.49
CA VAL A 223 13.87 -4.13 -13.64
C VAL A 223 14.43 -5.17 -12.68
N ARG A 224 15.68 -5.00 -12.29
CA ARG A 224 16.34 -5.73 -11.21
C ARG A 224 16.67 -4.79 -10.05
N LEU A 225 16.62 -5.32 -8.84
CA LEU A 225 17.11 -4.64 -7.65
C LEU A 225 18.54 -5.08 -7.33
N LEU A 226 19.21 -4.31 -6.47
CA LEU A 226 20.48 -4.74 -5.91
C LEU A 226 20.29 -5.89 -4.92
N GLU A 227 21.22 -6.84 -4.94
CA GLU A 227 21.27 -7.91 -3.94
C GLU A 227 21.60 -7.34 -2.55
N PRO A 228 21.17 -7.99 -1.45
CA PRO A 228 21.51 -7.60 -0.10
C PRO A 228 23.02 -7.43 0.12
N GLU A 229 23.43 -6.21 0.41
CA GLU A 229 24.82 -5.89 0.75
C GLU A 229 24.91 -4.53 1.45
N ARG A 230 25.96 -4.31 2.24
CA ARG A 230 26.25 -3.00 2.82
C ARG A 230 26.94 -2.13 1.78
N ARG A 231 26.23 -1.11 1.29
CA ARG A 231 26.75 -0.13 0.32
C ARG A 231 26.56 1.28 0.83
N GLY A 232 27.49 2.18 0.52
CA GLY A 232 27.37 3.60 0.84
C GLY A 232 27.26 4.44 -0.44
N GLY A 233 26.86 5.69 -0.27
CA GLY A 233 26.80 6.67 -1.36
C GLY A 233 25.39 6.95 -1.87
N LYS A 234 25.32 7.92 -2.79
CA LYS A 234 24.07 8.36 -3.43
C LYS A 234 23.59 7.35 -4.47
N ALA A 235 22.35 7.49 -4.92
CA ALA A 235 21.73 6.60 -5.92
C ALA A 235 22.62 6.34 -7.14
N ALA A 236 23.29 7.38 -7.68
CA ALA A 236 24.22 7.26 -8.80
C ALA A 236 25.40 6.30 -8.53
N ALA A 237 25.94 6.29 -7.31
CA ALA A 237 27.07 5.43 -6.95
C ALA A 237 26.64 3.97 -6.77
N LEU A 238 25.38 3.73 -6.37
CA LEU A 238 24.82 2.39 -6.16
C LEU A 238 24.57 1.63 -7.47
N VAL A 239 24.34 2.35 -8.57
CA VAL A 239 24.15 1.76 -9.90
C VAL A 239 25.40 1.00 -10.37
N GLY A 240 26.60 1.54 -10.12
CA GLY A 240 27.86 1.02 -10.64
C GLY A 240 28.16 1.48 -12.07
N GLU A 241 28.98 0.71 -12.79
CA GLU A 241 29.27 0.97 -14.20
C GLU A 241 28.02 0.74 -15.06
N SER A 242 27.58 1.77 -15.78
CA SER A 242 26.36 1.74 -16.59
C SER A 242 26.57 2.38 -17.95
N ALA A 243 25.89 1.85 -18.98
CA ALA A 243 25.86 2.46 -20.31
C ALA A 243 24.96 3.70 -20.35
N ARG A 244 23.85 3.68 -19.60
CA ARG A 244 22.89 4.78 -19.48
C ARG A 244 22.31 4.84 -18.08
N ILE A 245 22.09 6.05 -17.58
CA ILE A 245 21.50 6.28 -16.25
C ILE A 245 20.53 7.46 -16.32
N VAL A 246 19.37 7.30 -15.69
CA VAL A 246 18.39 8.35 -15.45
C VAL A 246 18.21 8.45 -13.93
N MET A 247 18.19 9.67 -13.41
CA MET A 247 18.09 9.93 -11.98
C MET A 247 16.93 10.86 -11.68
N TYR A 248 16.47 10.76 -10.44
CA TYR A 248 15.47 11.64 -9.84
C TYR A 248 15.93 12.02 -8.44
N ALA A 249 15.94 13.31 -8.15
CA ALA A 249 15.96 13.85 -6.80
C ALA A 249 14.56 14.38 -6.43
N PRO A 250 14.20 14.40 -5.13
CA PRO A 250 12.92 14.94 -4.69
C PRO A 250 12.65 16.35 -5.23
N GLY A 251 11.55 16.48 -5.97
CA GLY A 251 11.14 17.74 -6.61
C GLY A 251 11.54 17.89 -8.09
N ASP A 252 12.32 16.96 -8.65
CA ASP A 252 12.62 16.95 -10.08
C ASP A 252 11.35 16.73 -10.92
N SER A 253 11.31 17.29 -12.13
CA SER A 253 10.20 17.07 -13.06
C SER A 253 10.48 15.86 -13.95
N LEU A 254 9.50 14.96 -14.10
CA LEU A 254 9.63 13.68 -14.82
C LEU A 254 8.88 13.63 -16.17
N GLY A 255 8.51 14.77 -16.75
CA GLY A 255 7.63 14.81 -17.92
C GLY A 255 6.14 14.66 -17.55
N ARG A 256 5.22 14.74 -18.52
CA ARG A 256 3.78 14.60 -18.26
C ARG A 256 3.39 13.12 -18.26
N LEU A 257 2.48 12.74 -17.36
CA LEU A 257 2.00 11.36 -17.17
C LEU A 257 1.45 10.70 -18.44
N ASP A 258 0.80 11.49 -19.31
CA ASP A 258 0.23 11.02 -20.58
C ASP A 258 1.29 10.71 -21.65
N ASP A 259 2.56 11.07 -21.41
CA ASP A 259 3.65 10.90 -22.36
C ASP A 259 4.16 9.45 -22.38
N PHE A 260 3.73 8.60 -21.44
CA PHE A 260 4.31 7.29 -21.21
C PHE A 260 3.35 6.13 -21.47
N ALA A 261 3.87 5.07 -22.09
CA ALA A 261 3.15 3.81 -22.22
C ALA A 261 2.77 3.21 -20.85
N GLU A 262 1.75 2.35 -20.83
CA GLU A 262 1.36 1.65 -19.61
C GLU A 262 2.53 0.78 -19.09
N THR A 263 2.78 0.84 -17.78
CA THR A 263 3.87 0.09 -17.13
C THR A 263 3.28 -0.95 -16.19
N LYS A 264 3.55 -2.23 -16.46
CA LYS A 264 3.07 -3.35 -15.64
C LYS A 264 3.94 -3.52 -14.39
N ALA A 265 3.31 -3.70 -13.24
CA ALA A 265 3.98 -4.06 -12.00
C ALA A 265 4.39 -5.56 -12.00
N SER A 266 5.51 -5.88 -11.36
CA SER A 266 5.97 -7.26 -11.18
C SER A 266 6.70 -7.43 -9.84
N VAL A 267 6.44 -8.54 -9.16
CA VAL A 267 7.17 -8.95 -7.94
C VAL A 267 8.54 -9.55 -8.25
N GLN A 268 8.80 -9.94 -9.51
CA GLN A 268 10.04 -10.62 -9.93
C GLN A 268 11.31 -9.84 -9.59
N ALA A 269 11.24 -8.50 -9.56
CA ALA A 269 12.36 -7.66 -9.21
C ALA A 269 12.87 -7.89 -7.76
N ARG A 270 12.03 -8.46 -6.89
CA ARG A 270 12.35 -8.82 -5.50
C ARG A 270 12.84 -10.27 -5.36
N GLU A 271 12.84 -11.07 -6.42
CA GLU A 271 13.31 -12.44 -6.37
C GLU A 271 14.80 -12.50 -5.97
N LEU A 272 15.09 -13.34 -4.97
CA LEU A 272 16.42 -13.64 -4.45
C LEU A 272 16.49 -15.14 -4.21
N PRO A 273 17.69 -15.71 -4.00
CA PRO A 273 17.80 -17.09 -3.52
C PRO A 273 16.92 -17.33 -2.30
N SER A 274 16.19 -18.44 -2.29
CA SER A 274 15.29 -18.79 -1.20
C SER A 274 16.08 -19.07 0.08
N ILE A 275 15.65 -18.47 1.18
CA ILE A 275 16.12 -18.79 2.52
C ILE A 275 15.53 -20.14 2.95
N GLU A 276 16.39 -21.06 3.36
CA GLU A 276 15.96 -22.34 3.93
C GLU A 276 15.20 -22.11 5.23
N ASP A 277 14.05 -22.79 5.38
CA ASP A 277 13.15 -22.65 6.53
C ASP A 277 12.83 -21.18 6.90
N LEU A 278 12.37 -20.42 5.89
CA LEU A 278 12.02 -18.99 5.99
C LEU A 278 11.18 -18.67 7.24
N GLY A 279 10.21 -19.52 7.58
CA GLY A 279 9.34 -19.34 8.74
C GLY A 279 10.09 -19.46 10.08
N TRP A 280 10.99 -20.44 10.19
CA TRP A 280 11.85 -20.59 11.36
C TRP A 280 12.82 -19.41 11.49
N GLU A 281 13.51 -19.04 10.41
CA GLU A 281 14.47 -17.94 10.38
C GLU A 281 13.81 -16.61 10.78
N LEU A 282 12.61 -16.33 10.26
CA LEU A 282 11.84 -15.14 10.62
C LEU A 282 11.39 -15.17 12.08
N THR A 283 10.98 -16.34 12.60
CA THR A 283 10.62 -16.50 14.01
C THR A 283 11.82 -16.23 14.93
N GLN A 284 13.01 -16.71 14.59
CA GLN A 284 14.23 -16.44 15.35
C GLN A 284 14.60 -14.95 15.30
N ALA A 285 14.55 -14.34 14.11
CA ALA A 285 14.93 -12.95 13.92
C ALA A 285 14.04 -11.95 14.67
N THR A 286 12.78 -12.31 14.92
CA THR A 286 11.81 -11.49 15.66
C THR A 286 11.82 -11.72 17.17
N HIS A 287 12.49 -12.77 17.65
CA HIS A 287 12.50 -13.14 19.06
C HIS A 287 13.32 -12.14 19.88
N TRP A 288 12.68 -11.53 20.90
CA TRP A 288 13.30 -10.61 21.88
C TRP A 288 14.04 -9.42 21.24
N ARG A 289 13.49 -8.89 20.14
CA ARG A 289 14.08 -7.75 19.45
C ARG A 289 13.58 -6.42 20.02
N ASP A 290 14.53 -5.60 20.47
CA ASP A 290 14.24 -4.27 20.99
C ASP A 290 13.63 -3.35 19.92
N GLY A 291 12.59 -2.62 20.31
CA GLY A 291 11.89 -1.67 19.44
C GLY A 291 10.95 -2.31 18.40
N LEU A 292 10.86 -3.64 18.34
CA LEU A 292 9.89 -4.34 17.49
C LEU A 292 8.58 -4.57 18.27
N PRO A 293 7.40 -4.29 17.70
CA PRO A 293 6.13 -4.58 18.37
C PRO A 293 6.00 -6.07 18.70
N ARG A 294 5.55 -6.39 19.92
CA ARG A 294 5.44 -7.80 20.40
C ARG A 294 4.60 -8.69 19.47
N MET A 295 3.59 -8.13 18.81
CA MET A 295 2.74 -8.87 17.87
C MET A 295 3.50 -9.47 16.69
N VAL A 296 4.61 -8.85 16.25
CA VAL A 296 5.37 -9.30 15.08
C VAL A 296 5.90 -10.71 15.27
N HIS A 297 6.42 -11.03 16.47
CA HIS A 297 6.89 -12.38 16.77
C HIS A 297 5.74 -13.41 16.78
N THR A 298 4.58 -13.05 17.34
CA THR A 298 3.40 -13.92 17.33
C THR A 298 2.94 -14.21 15.90
N LEU A 299 2.90 -13.18 15.04
CA LEU A 299 2.49 -13.30 13.65
C LEU A 299 3.49 -14.09 12.80
N ALA A 300 4.80 -13.88 13.00
CA ALA A 300 5.83 -14.68 12.35
C ALA A 300 5.70 -16.17 12.69
N ARG A 301 5.42 -16.50 13.95
CA ARG A 301 5.17 -17.88 14.38
C ARG A 301 3.90 -18.46 13.77
N ALA A 302 2.83 -17.67 13.69
CA ALA A 302 1.57 -18.10 13.08
C ALA A 302 1.77 -18.43 11.59
N ALA A 303 2.46 -17.55 10.86
CA ALA A 303 2.81 -17.77 9.46
C ALA A 303 3.67 -19.04 9.27
N ALA A 304 4.71 -19.21 10.10
CA ALA A 304 5.58 -20.40 10.05
C ALA A 304 4.82 -21.70 10.35
N ALA A 305 3.83 -21.66 11.24
CA ALA A 305 2.97 -22.79 11.55
C ALA A 305 1.85 -23.04 10.51
N GLY A 306 1.70 -22.16 9.51
CA GLY A 306 0.60 -22.21 8.55
C GLY A 306 -0.78 -21.97 9.19
N THR A 307 -0.81 -21.33 10.36
CA THR A 307 -2.06 -20.99 11.05
C THR A 307 -2.53 -19.62 10.56
N GLY A 308 -3.81 -19.52 10.20
CA GLY A 308 -4.40 -18.25 9.76
C GLY A 308 -4.26 -17.14 10.81
N VAL A 309 -4.12 -15.90 10.33
CA VAL A 309 -4.02 -14.68 11.13
C VAL A 309 -5.26 -13.83 10.86
N ALA A 310 -5.80 -13.16 11.88
CA ALA A 310 -6.96 -12.30 11.70
C ALA A 310 -6.59 -11.04 10.88
N GLU A 311 -7.49 -10.60 9.99
CA GLU A 311 -7.26 -9.39 9.16
C GLU A 311 -6.95 -8.16 10.01
N GLU A 312 -7.58 -8.01 11.18
CA GLU A 312 -7.31 -6.90 12.09
C GLU A 312 -5.86 -6.90 12.63
N GLU A 313 -5.26 -8.08 12.79
CA GLU A 313 -3.86 -8.22 13.20
C GLU A 313 -2.92 -7.88 12.04
N ILE A 314 -3.29 -8.25 10.81
CA ILE A 314 -2.54 -7.86 9.59
C ILE A 314 -2.61 -6.34 9.39
N ASP A 315 -3.77 -5.72 9.60
CA ASP A 315 -3.94 -4.26 9.52
C ASP A 315 -3.09 -3.54 10.57
N LEU A 316 -3.08 -4.04 11.82
CA LEU A 316 -2.24 -3.47 12.86
C LEU A 316 -0.74 -3.63 12.53
N LEU A 317 -0.33 -4.75 11.92
CA LEU A 317 1.03 -4.96 11.43
C LEU A 317 1.39 -3.93 10.34
N ARG A 318 0.49 -3.69 9.38
CA ARG A 318 0.68 -2.70 8.31
C ARG A 318 0.81 -1.28 8.85
N VAL A 319 0.03 -0.91 9.86
CA VAL A 319 0.17 0.39 10.54
C VAL A 319 1.57 0.55 11.15
N HIS A 320 2.09 -0.49 11.82
CA HIS A 320 3.45 -0.47 12.35
C HIS A 320 4.50 -0.38 11.25
N LEU A 321 4.32 -1.12 10.15
CA LEU A 321 5.21 -1.09 9.00
C LEU A 321 5.24 0.30 8.35
N ASP A 322 4.10 0.91 8.09
CA ASP A 322 4.01 2.25 7.51
C ASP A 322 4.60 3.32 8.43
N THR A 323 4.40 3.18 9.74
CA THR A 323 5.01 4.08 10.73
C THR A 323 6.54 3.99 10.67
N ALA A 324 7.10 2.77 10.68
CA ALA A 324 8.54 2.57 10.57
C ALA A 324 9.08 3.11 9.24
N ARG A 325 8.42 2.79 8.11
CA ARG A 325 8.78 3.27 6.78
C ARG A 325 8.78 4.80 6.72
N TYR A 326 7.74 5.45 7.24
CA TYR A 326 7.63 6.91 7.27
C TYR A 326 8.76 7.55 8.10
N GLN A 327 9.10 6.95 9.25
CA GLN A 327 10.22 7.43 10.07
C GLN A 327 11.57 7.31 9.34
N LEU A 328 11.82 6.21 8.61
CA LEU A 328 13.02 6.06 7.78
C LEU A 328 13.13 7.17 6.73
N LEU A 329 12.01 7.49 6.07
CA LEU A 329 11.95 8.53 5.05
C LEU A 329 12.23 9.93 5.60
N ILE A 330 11.81 10.22 6.85
CA ILE A 330 12.15 11.48 7.52
C ILE A 330 13.64 11.56 7.87
N GLN A 331 14.23 10.44 8.28
CA GLN A 331 15.63 10.39 8.70
C GLN A 331 16.61 10.41 7.52
N HIS A 332 16.15 10.07 6.32
CA HIS A 332 16.94 10.06 5.10
C HIS A 332 17.68 11.41 4.88
N PRO A 333 19.01 11.40 4.62
CA PRO A 333 19.85 10.26 4.27
C PRO A 333 20.47 9.49 5.45
N ASN A 334 20.27 9.93 6.70
CA ASN A 334 20.91 9.37 7.89
C ASN A 334 19.94 8.50 8.68
N VAL A 335 19.55 7.38 8.09
CA VAL A 335 18.63 6.40 8.67
C VAL A 335 19.25 5.71 9.90
N ASP A 336 18.46 5.55 10.97
CA ASP A 336 18.82 4.71 12.12
C ASP A 336 18.85 3.21 11.71
N PRO A 337 20.01 2.54 11.85
CA PRO A 337 20.13 1.12 11.52
C PRO A 337 19.18 0.21 12.31
N ALA A 338 18.88 0.53 13.58
CA ALA A 338 17.98 -0.30 14.39
C ALA A 338 16.54 -0.23 13.86
N LEU A 339 16.08 0.97 13.52
CA LEU A 339 14.78 1.20 12.90
C LEU A 339 14.68 0.51 11.52
N LEU A 340 15.74 0.58 10.70
CA LEU A 340 15.79 -0.11 9.41
C LEU A 340 15.60 -1.61 9.57
N LEU A 341 16.35 -2.24 10.47
CA LEU A 341 16.25 -3.67 10.74
C LEU A 341 14.85 -4.06 11.26
N ASN A 342 14.23 -3.22 12.10
CA ASN A 342 12.87 -3.46 12.55
C ASN A 342 11.86 -3.32 11.41
N CYS A 343 12.03 -2.35 10.51
CA CYS A 343 11.21 -2.18 9.32
C CYS A 343 11.31 -3.38 8.37
N LEU A 344 12.52 -3.95 8.20
CA LEU A 344 12.72 -5.15 7.39
C LEU A 344 11.96 -6.35 7.97
N LEU A 345 11.98 -6.55 9.28
CA LEU A 345 11.24 -7.65 9.91
C LEU A 345 9.72 -7.46 9.88
N LEU A 346 9.24 -6.22 10.05
CA LEU A 346 7.83 -5.88 9.85
C LEU A 346 7.38 -6.24 8.43
N ALA A 347 8.17 -5.87 7.42
CA ALA A 347 7.90 -6.14 6.02
C ALA A 347 7.97 -7.64 5.68
N ALA A 348 8.95 -8.35 6.23
CA ALA A 348 9.07 -9.79 6.05
C ALA A 348 7.90 -10.55 6.68
N THR A 349 7.45 -10.10 7.86
CA THR A 349 6.28 -10.67 8.55
C THR A 349 4.98 -10.40 7.79
N GLU A 350 4.82 -9.20 7.21
CA GLU A 350 3.64 -8.86 6.41
C GLU A 350 3.55 -9.74 5.15
N GLY A 351 4.66 -9.93 4.45
CA GLY A 351 4.71 -10.87 3.31
C GLY A 351 4.40 -12.30 3.74
N ALA A 352 4.90 -12.74 4.90
CA ALA A 352 4.68 -14.10 5.40
C ALA A 352 3.20 -14.37 5.75
N VAL A 353 2.52 -13.43 6.42
CA VAL A 353 1.11 -13.61 6.82
C VAL A 353 0.13 -13.42 5.65
N THR A 354 0.53 -12.71 4.60
CA THR A 354 -0.29 -12.49 3.39
C THR A 354 -0.03 -13.51 2.28
N GLY A 355 0.96 -14.40 2.45
CA GLY A 355 1.33 -15.40 1.46
C GLY A 355 2.24 -14.89 0.34
N ASP A 356 2.75 -13.66 0.41
CA ASP A 356 3.79 -13.14 -0.49
C ASP A 356 5.18 -13.60 -0.02
N SER A 357 5.52 -14.84 -0.36
CA SER A 357 6.80 -15.45 -0.01
C SER A 357 7.99 -14.74 -0.66
N THR A 358 7.82 -14.14 -1.84
CA THR A 358 8.86 -13.38 -2.52
C THR A 358 9.24 -12.13 -1.73
N SER A 359 8.26 -11.34 -1.29
CA SER A 359 8.52 -10.16 -0.45
C SER A 359 9.04 -10.55 0.93
N ALA A 360 8.51 -11.62 1.54
CA ALA A 360 8.99 -12.14 2.81
C ALA A 360 10.48 -12.52 2.74
N ASN A 361 10.86 -13.30 1.73
CA ASN A 361 12.24 -13.71 1.47
C ASN A 361 13.15 -12.51 1.20
N TYR A 362 12.72 -11.57 0.36
CA TYR A 362 13.47 -10.36 0.04
C TYR A 362 13.83 -9.55 1.29
N HIS A 363 12.84 -9.26 2.12
CA HIS A 363 13.04 -8.43 3.30
C HIS A 363 13.86 -9.14 4.40
N LEU A 364 13.67 -10.46 4.57
CA LEU A 364 14.48 -11.22 5.52
C LEU A 364 15.94 -11.37 5.06
N ALA A 365 16.20 -11.54 3.75
CA ALA A 365 17.56 -11.60 3.22
C ALA A 365 18.32 -10.28 3.44
N TRP A 366 17.66 -9.14 3.23
CA TRP A 366 18.19 -7.83 3.60
C TRP A 366 18.46 -7.71 5.09
N PHE A 367 17.55 -8.20 5.95
CA PHE A 367 17.76 -8.22 7.39
C PHE A 367 19.00 -9.03 7.75
N GLN A 368 19.10 -10.30 7.31
CA GLN A 368 20.22 -11.20 7.63
C GLN A 368 21.57 -10.59 7.21
N LYS A 369 21.62 -9.95 6.03
CA LYS A 369 22.84 -9.29 5.58
C LYS A 369 23.21 -8.08 6.43
N LEU A 370 22.23 -7.27 6.82
CA LEU A 370 22.43 -6.02 7.56
C LEU A 370 22.46 -6.20 9.09
N SER A 371 22.11 -7.37 9.62
CA SER A 371 22.26 -7.72 11.03
C SER A 371 23.66 -8.22 11.35
N THR A 372 24.37 -8.80 10.38
CA THR A 372 25.72 -9.35 10.59
C THR A 372 26.76 -8.23 10.76
N PRO A 373 27.60 -8.24 11.82
CA PRO A 373 28.63 -7.23 12.03
C PRO A 373 29.58 -7.11 10.82
N PRO A 374 30.09 -5.91 10.49
CA PRO A 374 31.09 -5.78 9.43
C PRO A 374 32.35 -6.57 9.81
N GLY A 375 32.66 -7.62 9.04
CA GLY A 375 33.87 -8.44 9.23
C GLY A 375 33.65 -9.91 9.57
N SER A 376 32.40 -10.38 9.67
CA SER A 376 32.09 -11.81 9.78
C SER A 376 31.77 -12.37 8.39
N VAL A 377 32.79 -12.86 7.69
CA VAL A 377 32.66 -13.71 6.49
C VAL A 377 33.32 -15.05 6.79
#